data_AF-A0A5Q0BHH7-F1
#
_entry.id   AF-A0A5Q0BHH7-F1
#
_cell.length_a   1.000
_cell.length_b   1.000
_cell.length_c   1.000
_cell.angle_alpha   90.00
_cell.angle_beta   90.00
_cell.angle_gamma   90.00
#
_symmetry.space_group_name_H-M   'P 1'
#
loop_
_entity.id
_entity.type
_entity.pdbx_description
1 polymer ?
#
loop_
_entity_poly.entity_id
_entity_poly.type
_entity_poly.pdbx_seq_one_letter_code
_entity_poly.pdbx_strand_id
1 'polypeptide(L)'
;MTNHVSYSNALVSIAKEQARVVLSGGKGLQERLEFIFQNHLKFRPQNLILTAVANFELLKRHTLDIKPIESGMYLKLMLGGTVANEEVEDGGLNGPWIGPLNWFHCTYLAVIGLGFANGEELDTQGYNVDIPSPIYLYQEMIYYDGIYYGGWELQYV
;
A
#
# COMPACT_ATOMS: atom_id res chain seq x y z
N MET A 1 36.30 23.98 23.09
CA MET A 1 35.76 23.97 21.72
C MET A 1 34.47 23.17 21.76
N THR A 2 33.32 23.82 21.65
CA THR A 2 32.02 23.15 21.58
C THR A 2 31.88 22.49 20.22
N ASN A 3 31.77 21.16 20.19
CA ASN A 3 31.45 20.42 18.99
C ASN A 3 30.04 20.82 18.55
N HIS A 4 29.93 21.74 17.59
CA HIS A 4 28.66 22.07 16.97
C HIS A 4 28.25 20.91 16.06
N VAL A 5 27.53 19.95 16.62
CA VAL A 5 26.82 18.96 15.82
C VAL A 5 25.74 19.70 15.05
N SER A 6 25.80 19.63 13.72
CA SER A 6 24.73 20.14 12.86
C SER A 6 23.40 19.49 13.23
N TYR A 7 22.31 20.26 13.22
CA TYR A 7 20.96 19.76 13.49
C TYR A 7 20.61 18.52 12.66
N SER A 8 20.99 18.49 11.38
CA SER A 8 20.76 17.32 10.51
C SER A 8 21.46 16.06 11.02
N ASN A 9 22.69 16.20 11.51
CA ASN A 9 23.47 15.07 12.05
C ASN A 9 22.90 14.61 13.40
N ALA A 10 22.44 15.55 14.23
CA ALA A 10 21.75 15.24 15.47
C ALA A 10 20.45 14.48 15.18
N LEU A 11 19.66 14.93 14.19
CA LEU A 11 18.40 14.29 13.79
C LEU A 11 18.60 12.86 13.31
N VAL A 12 19.58 12.61 12.43
CA VAL A 12 19.93 11.25 11.98
C VAL A 12 20.37 10.37 13.14
N SER A 13 21.17 10.90 14.06
CA SER A 13 21.67 10.15 15.22
C SER A 13 20.54 9.74 16.15
N ILE A 14 19.65 10.68 16.48
CA ILE A 14 18.50 10.42 17.35
C ILE A 14 17.50 9.45 16.68
N ALA A 15 17.25 9.60 15.37
CA ALA A 15 16.37 8.69 14.63
C ALA A 15 16.89 7.24 14.67
N LYS A 16 18.20 7.03 14.56
CA LYS A 16 18.82 5.69 14.68
C LYS A 16 18.60 5.07 16.06
N GLU A 17 18.80 5.83 17.13
CA GLU A 17 18.57 5.30 18.48
C GLU A 17 17.09 5.03 18.74
N GLN A 18 16.17 5.87 18.23
CA GLN A 18 14.73 5.59 18.30
C GLN A 18 14.36 4.29 17.58
N ALA A 19 14.89 4.07 16.37
CA ALA A 19 14.66 2.83 15.63
C ALA A 19 15.13 1.59 16.41
N ARG A 20 16.30 1.65 17.06
CA ARG A 20 16.79 0.56 17.91
C ARG A 20 15.87 0.25 19.09
N VAL A 21 15.33 1.28 19.74
CA VAL A 21 14.38 1.11 20.86
C VAL A 21 13.09 0.44 20.39
N VAL A 22 12.59 0.80 19.21
CA VAL A 22 11.40 0.20 18.63
C VAL A 22 11.67 -1.26 18.26
N LEU A 23 12.72 -1.52 17.49
CA LEU A 23 13.07 -2.86 16.97
C LEU A 23 13.49 -3.85 18.06
N SER A 24 14.06 -3.40 19.19
CA SER A 24 14.45 -4.27 20.31
C SER A 24 13.26 -4.74 21.16
N GLY A 25 12.04 -4.27 20.88
CA GLY A 25 10.85 -4.50 21.71
C GLY A 25 10.30 -5.92 21.74
N GLY A 26 10.73 -6.82 20.85
CA GLY A 26 10.22 -8.20 20.78
C GLY A 26 8.70 -8.24 20.59
N LYS A 27 7.97 -8.93 21.48
CA LYS A 27 6.50 -8.93 21.50
C LYS A 27 6.01 -7.50 21.83
N GLY A 28 5.24 -6.89 20.93
CA GLY A 28 4.80 -5.49 21.07
C GLY A 28 5.32 -4.52 19.99
N LEU A 29 6.13 -5.02 19.04
CA LEU A 29 6.70 -4.18 17.97
C LEU A 29 5.61 -3.51 17.13
N GLN A 30 4.59 -4.26 16.76
CA GLN A 30 3.48 -3.77 15.94
C GLN A 30 2.76 -2.62 16.65
N GLU A 31 2.35 -2.81 17.90
CA GLU A 31 1.62 -1.83 18.69
C GLU A 31 2.43 -0.54 18.90
N ARG A 32 3.75 -0.65 19.05
CA ARG A 32 4.65 0.51 19.14
C ARG A 32 4.74 1.27 17.82
N LEU A 33 4.85 0.55 16.70
CA LEU A 33 4.86 1.17 15.37
C LEU A 33 3.52 1.88 15.11
N GLU A 34 2.40 1.22 15.40
CA GLU A 34 1.05 1.79 15.30
C GLU A 34 0.93 3.07 16.15
N PHE A 35 1.39 3.06 17.40
CA PHE A 35 1.38 4.26 18.26
C PHE A 35 2.22 5.40 17.69
N ILE A 36 3.39 5.10 17.12
CA ILE A 36 4.25 6.11 16.48
C ILE A 36 3.55 6.70 15.26
N PHE A 37 2.98 5.87 14.39
CA PHE A 37 2.26 6.32 13.20
C PHE A 37 1.01 7.11 13.55
N GLN A 38 0.21 6.69 14.54
CA GLN A 38 -0.93 7.46 15.03
C GLN A 38 -0.51 8.86 15.51
N ASN A 39 0.59 8.95 16.28
CA ASN A 39 1.10 10.24 16.73
C ASN A 39 1.64 11.12 15.61
N HIS A 40 2.13 10.52 14.52
CA HIS A 40 2.54 11.25 13.33
C HIS A 40 1.34 11.73 12.51
N LEU A 41 0.35 10.85 12.32
CA LEU A 41 -0.82 11.07 11.48
C LEU A 41 -1.84 12.04 12.10
N LYS A 42 -1.90 12.19 13.43
CA LYS A 42 -2.86 13.09 14.10
C LYS A 42 -2.75 14.56 13.70
N PHE A 43 -1.61 14.97 13.14
CA PHE A 43 -1.37 16.33 12.66
C PHE A 43 -1.78 16.55 11.21
N ARG A 44 -2.27 15.51 10.52
CA ARG A 44 -2.76 15.60 9.15
C ARG A 44 -4.20 16.11 9.11
N PRO A 45 -4.63 16.72 7.99
CA PRO A 45 -6.03 17.13 7.82
C PRO A 45 -6.99 15.95 8.02
N GLN A 46 -8.07 16.16 8.78
CA GLN A 46 -9.01 15.09 9.11
C GLN A 46 -9.66 14.47 7.86
N ASN A 47 -10.02 15.29 6.88
CA ASN A 47 -10.59 14.84 5.61
C ASN A 47 -9.64 13.87 4.88
N LEU A 48 -8.34 14.13 4.91
CA LEU A 48 -7.34 13.27 4.27
C LEU A 48 -7.30 11.88 4.90
N ILE A 49 -7.37 11.80 6.24
CA ILE A 49 -7.44 10.52 6.97
C ILE A 49 -8.74 9.77 6.67
N LEU A 50 -9.88 10.48 6.68
CA LEU A 50 -11.18 9.87 6.38
C LEU A 50 -11.27 9.36 4.93
N THR A 51 -10.75 10.12 3.97
CA THR A 51 -10.66 9.69 2.57
C THR A 51 -9.77 8.46 2.43
N ALA A 52 -8.62 8.43 3.11
CA ALA A 52 -7.74 7.26 3.07
C ALA A 52 -8.46 6.01 3.57
N VAL A 53 -9.12 6.07 4.73
CA VAL A 53 -9.92 4.95 5.27
C VAL A 53 -11.02 4.54 4.31
N ALA A 54 -11.77 5.49 3.75
CA ALA A 54 -12.83 5.21 2.79
C ALA A 54 -12.31 4.48 1.54
N ASN A 55 -11.11 4.82 1.08
CA ASN A 55 -10.46 4.18 -0.06
C ASN A 55 -9.97 2.76 0.24
N PHE A 56 -9.43 2.50 1.45
CA PHE A 56 -9.12 1.13 1.89
C PHE A 56 -10.39 0.27 1.90
N GLU A 57 -11.48 0.78 2.47
CA GLU A 57 -12.76 0.07 2.49
C GLU A 57 -13.37 -0.08 1.10
N LEU A 58 -13.24 0.93 0.24
CA LEU A 58 -13.70 0.87 -1.15
C LEU A 58 -13.01 -0.27 -1.89
N LEU A 59 -11.68 -0.30 -1.87
CA LEU A 59 -10.93 -1.33 -2.58
C LEU A 59 -11.31 -2.72 -2.04
N LYS A 60 -11.37 -2.89 -0.72
CA LYS A 60 -11.75 -4.15 -0.08
C LYS A 60 -13.14 -4.64 -0.51
N ARG A 61 -14.13 -3.75 -0.67
CA ARG A 61 -15.48 -4.13 -1.14
C ARG A 61 -15.49 -4.69 -2.56
N HIS A 62 -14.55 -4.26 -3.40
CA HIS A 62 -14.42 -4.69 -4.80
C HIS A 62 -13.38 -5.78 -5.01
N THR A 63 -12.79 -6.31 -3.93
CA THR A 63 -11.81 -7.39 -3.96
C THR A 63 -12.50 -8.74 -3.74
N LEU A 64 -12.21 -9.70 -4.62
CA LEU A 64 -12.73 -11.07 -4.58
C LEU A 64 -11.57 -12.07 -4.53
N ASP A 65 -11.57 -12.96 -3.55
CA ASP A 65 -10.51 -14.00 -3.40
C ASP A 65 -10.63 -15.14 -4.42
N ILE A 66 -11.81 -15.28 -5.02
CA ILE A 66 -12.12 -16.31 -6.02
C ILE A 66 -12.42 -15.66 -7.38
N LYS A 67 -12.32 -16.45 -8.45
CA LYS A 67 -12.67 -15.98 -9.79
C LYS A 67 -14.11 -15.43 -9.81
N PRO A 68 -14.34 -14.21 -10.32
CA PRO A 68 -15.68 -13.63 -10.43
C PRO A 68 -16.61 -14.50 -11.29
N ILE A 69 -17.91 -14.39 -11.02
CA ILE A 69 -18.97 -15.04 -11.80
C ILE A 69 -19.72 -13.99 -12.64
N GLU A 70 -19.77 -12.75 -12.15
CA GLU A 70 -20.34 -11.62 -12.87
C GLU A 70 -19.43 -11.24 -14.04
N SER A 71 -20.05 -10.95 -15.18
CA SER A 71 -19.30 -10.57 -16.38
C SER A 71 -18.80 -9.13 -16.27
N GLY A 72 -17.56 -8.91 -16.69
CA GLY A 72 -16.94 -7.59 -16.64
C GLY A 72 -15.42 -7.66 -16.70
N MET A 73 -14.78 -6.49 -16.72
CA MET A 73 -13.33 -6.39 -16.64
C MET A 73 -12.89 -6.40 -15.17
N TYR A 74 -11.86 -7.18 -14.85
CA TYR A 74 -11.30 -7.28 -13.50
C TYR A 74 -9.78 -7.16 -13.58
N LEU A 75 -9.18 -6.49 -12.60
CA LEU A 75 -7.75 -6.54 -12.36
C LEU A 75 -7.42 -7.82 -11.57
N LYS A 76 -6.68 -8.74 -12.18
CA LYS A 76 -6.24 -9.98 -11.56
C LYS A 76 -4.79 -9.84 -11.11
N LEU A 77 -4.54 -10.03 -9.81
CA LEU A 77 -3.20 -10.06 -9.20
C LEU A 77 -2.65 -11.49 -9.10
N MET A 78 -1.37 -11.67 -9.38
CA MET A 78 -0.68 -12.97 -9.49
C MET A 78 0.78 -12.87 -9.05
N LEU A 79 1.41 -14.02 -8.82
CA LEU A 79 2.83 -14.09 -8.45
C LEU A 79 3.13 -13.27 -7.18
N GLY A 80 2.29 -13.40 -6.15
CA GLY A 80 2.41 -12.63 -4.91
C GLY A 80 3.48 -13.14 -3.96
N GLY A 81 4.24 -12.22 -3.34
CA GLY A 81 5.23 -12.46 -2.29
C GLY A 81 5.18 -11.40 -1.18
N THR A 82 5.62 -11.74 0.03
CA THR A 82 5.65 -10.80 1.18
C THR A 82 6.89 -9.91 1.18
N VAL A 83 7.91 -10.28 0.41
CA VAL A 83 9.13 -9.50 0.19
C VAL A 83 9.18 -9.07 -1.28
N ALA A 84 9.39 -7.77 -1.49
CA ALA A 84 9.58 -7.22 -2.83
C ALA A 84 10.82 -7.83 -3.51
N ASN A 85 10.66 -8.29 -4.77
CA ASN A 85 11.68 -8.94 -5.60
C ASN A 85 12.21 -10.30 -5.11
N GLU A 86 11.50 -11.01 -4.23
CA GLU A 86 11.77 -12.43 -4.03
C GLU A 86 11.39 -13.17 -5.32
N GLU A 87 12.35 -13.84 -5.97
CA GLU A 87 12.04 -14.76 -7.08
C GLU A 87 11.18 -15.87 -6.51
N VAL A 88 9.87 -15.83 -6.80
CA VAL A 88 8.97 -16.82 -6.23
C VAL A 88 9.07 -18.10 -7.06
N GLU A 89 9.94 -19.00 -6.60
CA GLU A 89 10.32 -20.24 -7.31
C GLU A 89 9.10 -21.11 -7.73
N ASP A 90 7.96 -21.00 -7.03
CA ASP A 90 6.74 -21.79 -7.25
C ASP A 90 5.56 -20.99 -7.86
N GLY A 91 5.82 -19.87 -8.54
CA GLY A 91 4.76 -19.07 -9.19
C GLY A 91 3.91 -18.22 -8.23
N GLY A 92 4.26 -18.18 -6.95
CA GLY A 92 3.75 -17.26 -5.93
C GLY A 92 2.27 -17.35 -5.60
N LEU A 93 1.83 -16.46 -4.69
CA LEU A 93 0.46 -16.43 -4.23
C LEU A 93 -0.46 -15.98 -5.37
N ASN A 94 -1.50 -16.76 -5.63
CA ASN A 94 -2.62 -16.31 -6.44
C ASN A 94 -3.32 -15.17 -5.69
N GLY A 95 -3.21 -13.96 -6.24
CA GLY A 95 -3.84 -12.78 -5.67
C GLY A 95 -5.34 -12.70 -5.94
N PRO A 96 -5.99 -11.65 -5.43
CA PRO A 96 -7.41 -11.46 -5.65
C PRO A 96 -7.72 -10.97 -7.07
N TRP A 97 -9.02 -10.85 -7.33
CA TRP A 97 -9.61 -10.14 -8.44
C TRP A 97 -10.22 -8.83 -7.92
N ILE A 98 -9.96 -7.72 -8.59
CA ILE A 98 -10.47 -6.40 -8.20
C ILE A 98 -11.37 -5.88 -9.30
N GLY A 99 -12.64 -5.64 -8.99
CA GLY A 99 -13.65 -5.17 -9.95
C GLY A 99 -15.08 -5.60 -9.58
N PRO A 100 -16.04 -5.53 -10.53
CA PRO A 100 -15.83 -5.21 -11.94
C PRO A 100 -15.45 -3.74 -12.18
N LEU A 101 -14.62 -3.51 -13.19
CA LEU A 101 -14.04 -2.22 -13.56
C LEU A 101 -14.66 -1.70 -14.86
N ASN A 102 -14.96 -0.39 -14.88
CA ASN A 102 -15.21 0.36 -16.11
C ASN A 102 -13.89 0.79 -16.76
N TRP A 103 -12.89 1.15 -15.96
CA TRP A 103 -11.59 1.56 -16.45
C TRP A 103 -10.47 1.26 -15.44
N PHE A 104 -9.27 1.07 -15.96
CA PHE A 104 -8.03 0.96 -15.21
C PHE A 104 -7.04 1.97 -15.79
N HIS A 105 -6.39 2.73 -14.93
CA HIS A 105 -5.38 3.72 -15.29
C HIS A 105 -4.06 3.39 -14.61
N CYS A 106 -2.97 3.43 -15.37
CA CYS A 106 -1.63 3.36 -14.84
C CYS A 106 -0.74 4.37 -15.57
N THR A 107 -0.09 5.27 -14.82
CA THR A 107 0.81 6.27 -15.38
C THR A 107 2.20 6.15 -14.77
N TYR A 108 3.21 6.10 -15.65
CA TYR A 108 4.64 5.96 -15.32
C TYR A 108 4.99 4.79 -14.39
N LEU A 109 4.15 3.75 -14.36
CA LEU A 109 4.27 2.65 -13.40
C LEU A 109 4.40 3.12 -11.94
N ALA A 110 3.76 4.25 -11.61
CA ALA A 110 3.86 4.88 -10.28
C ALA A 110 2.49 5.17 -9.68
N VAL A 111 1.48 5.40 -10.51
CA VAL A 111 0.14 5.79 -10.10
C VAL A 111 -0.85 4.79 -10.66
N ILE A 112 -1.78 4.34 -9.83
CA ILE A 112 -2.91 3.50 -10.21
C ILE A 112 -4.20 4.33 -10.06
N GLY A 113 -5.13 4.15 -10.99
CA GLY A 113 -6.51 4.59 -10.85
C GLY A 113 -7.45 3.48 -11.25
N LEU A 114 -8.55 3.31 -10.52
CA LEU A 114 -9.59 2.33 -10.78
C LEU A 114 -10.95 3.02 -10.84
N GLY A 115 -11.70 2.78 -11.91
CA GLY A 115 -13.12 3.12 -11.97
C GLY A 115 -13.95 1.85 -11.90
N PHE A 116 -14.78 1.71 -10.88
CA PHE A 116 -15.63 0.55 -10.67
C PHE A 116 -16.92 0.65 -11.50
N ALA A 117 -17.52 -0.51 -11.80
CA ALA A 117 -18.72 -0.59 -12.64
C ALA A 117 -19.92 0.17 -12.04
N ASN A 118 -19.97 0.28 -10.71
CA ASN A 118 -21.01 1.01 -9.98
C ASN A 118 -20.80 2.54 -9.94
N GLY A 119 -19.75 3.06 -10.59
CA GLY A 119 -19.42 4.48 -10.66
C GLY A 119 -18.58 5.01 -9.48
N GLU A 120 -18.21 4.15 -8.53
CA GLU A 120 -17.18 4.52 -7.54
C GLU A 120 -15.80 4.58 -8.20
N GLU A 121 -14.92 5.44 -7.71
CA GLU A 121 -13.57 5.61 -8.25
C GLU A 121 -12.53 5.63 -7.12
N LEU A 122 -11.39 5.01 -7.39
CA LEU A 122 -10.19 5.04 -6.56
C LEU A 122 -9.07 5.70 -7.36
N ASP A 123 -8.58 6.85 -6.88
CA ASP A 123 -7.42 7.53 -7.44
C ASP A 123 -6.27 7.53 -6.43
N THR A 124 -5.09 7.05 -6.85
CA THR A 124 -3.91 7.04 -6.00
C THR A 124 -3.05 8.30 -6.10
N GLN A 125 -3.37 9.28 -6.96
CA GLN A 125 -2.57 10.50 -7.16
C GLN A 125 -2.45 11.40 -5.91
N GLY A 126 -3.36 11.25 -4.94
CA GLY A 126 -3.37 12.02 -3.70
C GLY A 126 -2.54 11.44 -2.55
N TYR A 127 -2.01 10.22 -2.70
CA TYR A 127 -1.24 9.58 -1.64
C TYR A 127 0.22 10.03 -1.65
N ASN A 128 0.82 10.05 -0.47
CA ASN A 128 2.23 10.36 -0.27
C ASN A 128 2.83 9.37 0.74
N VAL A 129 4.11 9.49 1.03
CA VAL A 129 4.82 8.56 1.93
C VAL A 129 4.18 8.51 3.33
N ASP A 130 3.48 9.57 3.75
CA ASP A 130 2.91 9.66 5.10
C ASP A 130 1.54 8.97 5.22
N ILE A 131 0.79 8.85 4.13
CA ILE A 131 -0.52 8.18 4.11
C ILE A 131 -0.48 7.12 3.01
N PRO A 132 -0.54 5.83 3.36
CA PRO A 132 -0.44 4.77 2.38
C PRO A 132 -1.68 4.72 1.49
N SER A 133 -1.46 4.45 0.21
CA SER A 133 -2.52 4.03 -0.70
C SER A 133 -2.89 2.56 -0.43
N PRO A 134 -4.17 2.16 -0.56
CA PRO A 134 -4.56 0.75 -0.41
C PRO A 134 -4.01 -0.14 -1.53
N ILE A 135 -3.62 0.45 -2.65
CA ILE A 135 -2.94 -0.20 -3.76
C ILE A 135 -1.91 0.76 -4.36
N TYR A 136 -0.69 0.31 -4.62
CA TYR A 136 0.35 1.15 -5.24
C TYR A 136 1.37 0.32 -5.99
N LEU A 137 2.17 0.98 -6.83
CA LEU A 137 3.29 0.34 -7.50
C LEU A 137 4.58 0.53 -6.71
N TYR A 138 5.32 -0.56 -6.53
CA TYR A 138 6.63 -0.58 -5.92
C TYR A 138 7.55 -1.49 -6.73
N GLN A 139 8.59 -0.92 -7.33
CA GLN A 139 9.55 -1.66 -8.15
C GLN A 139 8.84 -2.57 -9.19
N GLU A 140 7.92 -1.98 -9.97
CA GLU A 140 7.12 -2.66 -11.01
C GLU A 140 6.08 -3.68 -10.52
N MET A 141 6.01 -3.94 -9.20
CA MET A 141 5.00 -4.80 -8.58
C MET A 141 3.82 -4.00 -8.05
N ILE A 142 2.62 -4.56 -8.09
CA ILE A 142 1.46 -4.01 -7.39
C ILE A 142 1.50 -4.49 -5.94
N TYR A 143 1.58 -3.56 -4.98
CA TYR A 143 1.32 -3.86 -3.58
C TYR A 143 -0.18 -3.80 -3.29
N TYR A 144 -0.70 -4.83 -2.63
CA TYR A 144 -2.04 -4.84 -2.05
C TYR A 144 -2.04 -5.74 -0.80
N ASP A 145 -2.64 -5.24 0.29
CA ASP A 145 -2.89 -5.99 1.54
C ASP A 145 -1.66 -6.78 2.06
N GLY A 146 -0.50 -6.13 2.11
CA GLY A 146 0.74 -6.75 2.61
C GLY A 146 1.50 -7.61 1.61
N ILE A 147 1.00 -7.77 0.38
CA ILE A 147 1.59 -8.63 -0.66
C ILE A 147 2.04 -7.79 -1.85
N TYR A 148 3.22 -8.09 -2.38
CA TYR A 148 3.75 -7.55 -3.63
C TYR A 148 3.49 -8.56 -4.76
N TYR A 149 2.73 -8.17 -5.76
CA TYR A 149 2.35 -9.00 -6.90
C TYR A 149 3.20 -8.64 -8.12
N GLY A 150 4.05 -9.57 -8.57
CA GLY A 150 4.86 -9.41 -9.76
C GLY A 150 4.10 -9.59 -11.07
N GLY A 151 2.94 -10.26 -11.03
CA GLY A 151 2.05 -10.43 -12.17
C GLY A 151 0.73 -9.69 -11.95
N TRP A 152 0.27 -8.97 -12.97
CA TRP A 152 -1.07 -8.41 -12.98
C TRP A 152 -1.58 -8.30 -14.42
N GLU A 153 -2.88 -8.47 -14.59
CA GLU A 153 -3.51 -8.32 -15.90
C GLU A 153 -4.98 -7.90 -15.78
N LEU A 154 -5.48 -7.25 -16.81
CA LEU A 154 -6.91 -6.99 -16.96
C LEU A 154 -7.55 -8.17 -17.70
N GLN A 155 -8.42 -8.89 -17.01
CA GLN A 155 -9.16 -10.01 -17.58
C GLN A 155 -10.63 -9.66 -17.73
N TYR A 156 -11.22 -10.05 -18.86
CA TYR A 156 -12.66 -10.04 -19.00
C TYR A 156 -13.21 -11.41 -18.60
N VAL A 157 -14.18 -11.42 -17.69
CA VAL A 157 -14.89 -12.61 -17.23
C VAL A 157 -16.24 -12.72 -17.95
#